data_AF-A0A3D3IXM0-F1
#
_entry.id   AF-A0A3D3IXM0-F1
#
_cell.length_a   1.000
_cell.length_b   1.000
_cell.length_c   1.000
_cell.angle_alpha   90.00
_cell.angle_beta   90.00
_cell.angle_gamma   90.00
#
_symmetry.space_group_name_H-M   'P 1'
#
loop_
_entity.id
_entity.type
_entity.pdbx_description
1 polymer ?
#
loop_
_entity_poly.entity_id
_entity_poly.type
_entity_poly.pdbx_seq_one_letter_code
_entity_poly.pdbx_strand_id
1 'polypeptide(L)'
;LSDAALQLKPHWQDVGTIIASHFSNEDWADFRHSLVLAPLSHLAVDQTYQLADGRVVEFAAQPLPDGALLLRFLDVTDKAKLTSALRERADALVAADRLKSEFLYNVSYQLRTPLNTITGFTELLKLPSTGALNPKQDSYVQNILEAADSLVSLIDNLLALSSIQPGEVEIRREGSDLQDLL
;
A
#
# COMPACT_ATOMS: atom_id res chain seq x y z
N LEU A 1 31.72 -6.15 -28.43
CA LEU A 1 32.81 -6.96 -29.03
C LEU A 1 32.33 -7.44 -30.40
N SER A 2 33.15 -7.35 -31.44
CA SER A 2 32.80 -7.98 -32.74
C SER A 2 32.94 -9.50 -32.62
N ASP A 3 32.17 -10.27 -33.41
CA ASP A 3 32.23 -11.74 -33.39
C ASP A 3 33.65 -12.29 -33.63
N ALA A 4 34.46 -11.61 -34.43
CA ALA A 4 35.86 -11.94 -34.66
C ALA A 4 36.73 -11.83 -33.39
N ALA A 5 36.42 -10.90 -32.48
CA ALA A 5 37.15 -10.73 -31.23
C ALA A 5 36.81 -11.82 -30.19
N LEU A 6 35.61 -12.38 -30.24
CA LEU A 6 35.19 -13.48 -29.35
C LEU A 6 35.87 -14.81 -29.73
N GLN A 7 36.18 -15.03 -31.01
CA GLN A 7 36.89 -16.23 -31.49
C GLN A 7 38.36 -16.30 -31.02
N LEU A 8 38.97 -15.17 -30.65
CA LEU A 8 40.35 -15.08 -30.18
C LEU A 8 40.54 -15.50 -28.71
N LYS A 9 39.49 -15.98 -28.03
CA LYS A 9 39.50 -16.32 -26.60
C LYS A 9 40.11 -15.20 -25.74
N PRO A 10 39.52 -13.98 -25.80
CA PRO A 10 40.08 -12.82 -25.11
C PRO A 10 40.20 -13.07 -23.60
N HIS A 11 41.23 -12.51 -22.98
CA HIS A 11 41.43 -12.63 -21.55
C HIS A 11 40.30 -11.90 -20.80
N TRP A 12 39.89 -12.42 -19.64
CA TRP A 12 38.71 -11.89 -18.94
C TRP A 12 38.87 -10.41 -18.52
N GLN A 13 40.10 -9.94 -18.31
CA GLN A 13 40.39 -8.53 -17.99
C GLN A 13 40.04 -7.58 -19.15
N ASP A 14 40.26 -8.02 -20.39
CA ASP A 14 39.95 -7.22 -21.59
C ASP A 14 38.44 -7.09 -21.76
N VAL A 15 37.72 -8.19 -21.53
CA VAL A 15 36.26 -8.23 -21.52
C VAL A 15 35.70 -7.40 -20.36
N GLY A 16 36.32 -7.49 -19.19
CA GLY A 16 35.93 -6.73 -18.00
C GLY A 16 36.02 -5.21 -18.20
N THR A 17 37.05 -4.73 -18.91
CA THR A 17 37.21 -3.29 -19.20
C THR A 17 36.07 -2.76 -20.08
N ILE A 18 35.59 -3.58 -21.02
CA ILE A 18 34.46 -3.23 -21.89
C ILE A 18 33.16 -3.21 -21.09
N ILE A 19 32.94 -4.23 -20.26
CA ILE A 19 31.74 -4.34 -19.41
C ILE A 19 31.68 -3.18 -18.40
N ALA A 20 32.83 -2.82 -17.80
CA ALA A 20 32.93 -1.71 -16.84
C ALA A 20 32.35 -0.39 -17.36
N SER A 21 32.48 -0.13 -18.67
CA SER A 21 31.95 1.09 -19.28
C SER A 21 30.42 1.21 -19.26
N HIS A 22 29.70 0.12 -18.97
CA HIS A 22 28.24 0.09 -18.88
C HIS A 22 27.71 0.23 -17.45
N PHE A 23 28.56 0.17 -16.43
CA PHE A 23 28.16 0.25 -15.02
C PHE A 23 28.57 1.59 -14.41
N SER A 24 27.92 1.97 -13.30
CA SER A 24 28.50 2.97 -12.41
C SER A 24 29.78 2.42 -11.76
N ASN A 25 30.71 3.29 -11.34
CA ASN A 25 31.98 2.82 -10.75
C ASN A 25 31.78 1.98 -9.47
N GLU A 26 30.74 2.26 -8.68
CA GLU A 26 30.42 1.49 -7.46
C GLU A 26 29.83 0.12 -7.83
N ASP A 27 28.84 0.07 -8.74
CA ASP A 27 28.22 -1.19 -9.17
C ASP A 27 29.20 -2.13 -9.89
N TRP A 28 30.18 -1.56 -10.63
CA TRP A 28 31.21 -2.35 -11.30
C TRP A 28 32.13 -3.08 -10.32
N ALA A 29 32.52 -2.41 -9.23
CA ALA A 29 33.41 -3.01 -8.24
C ALA A 29 32.74 -4.23 -7.57
N ASP A 30 31.47 -4.09 -7.19
CA ASP A 30 30.68 -5.15 -6.58
C ASP A 30 30.40 -6.29 -7.56
N PHE A 31 29.98 -5.96 -8.80
CA PHE A 31 29.79 -6.95 -9.86
C PHE A 31 31.07 -7.76 -10.11
N ARG A 32 32.21 -7.08 -10.29
CA ARG A 32 33.50 -7.73 -10.52
C ARG A 32 33.90 -8.62 -9.34
N HIS A 33 33.68 -8.16 -8.11
CA HIS A 33 33.98 -8.93 -6.91
C HIS A 33 33.14 -10.22 -6.87
N SER A 34 31.84 -10.11 -7.16
CA SER A 34 30.93 -11.26 -7.20
C SER A 34 31.32 -12.30 -8.25
N LEU A 35 31.76 -11.86 -9.43
CA LEU A 35 32.12 -12.72 -10.55
C LEU A 35 33.43 -13.48 -10.29
N VAL A 36 34.39 -12.87 -9.58
CA VAL A 36 35.66 -13.50 -9.19
C VAL A 36 35.48 -14.49 -8.02
N LEU A 37 34.56 -14.19 -7.10
CA LEU A 37 34.32 -15.05 -5.94
C LEU A 37 33.39 -16.23 -6.22
N ALA A 38 32.45 -16.13 -7.17
CA ALA A 38 31.48 -17.19 -7.46
C ALA A 38 32.09 -18.59 -7.73
N PRO A 39 33.20 -18.74 -8.47
CA PRO A 39 33.86 -20.03 -8.66
C PRO A 39 34.50 -20.59 -7.39
N LEU A 40 34.94 -19.71 -6.48
CA LEU A 40 35.67 -20.07 -5.27
C LEU A 40 34.75 -20.38 -4.09
N SER A 41 33.57 -19.75 -4.05
CA SER A 41 32.64 -19.84 -2.93
C SER A 41 31.67 -21.03 -3.01
N HIS A 42 31.54 -21.66 -4.19
CA HIS A 42 30.50 -22.66 -4.50
C HIS A 42 29.05 -22.19 -4.26
N LEU A 43 28.83 -20.89 -4.03
CA LEU A 43 27.52 -20.31 -3.77
C LEU A 43 26.98 -19.68 -5.06
N ALA A 44 25.68 -19.87 -5.30
CA ALA A 44 24.99 -19.13 -6.35
C ALA A 44 24.95 -17.65 -5.96
N VAL A 45 25.32 -16.79 -6.90
CA VAL A 45 25.13 -15.34 -6.81
C VAL A 45 23.93 -14.97 -7.67
N ASP A 46 23.02 -14.18 -7.13
CA ASP A 46 21.90 -13.57 -7.85
C ASP A 46 21.78 -12.11 -7.42
N GLN A 47 22.08 -11.19 -8.33
CA GLN A 47 22.08 -9.75 -8.08
C GLN A 47 21.48 -8.99 -9.25
N THR A 48 20.88 -7.85 -8.95
CA THR A 48 20.32 -6.94 -9.95
C THR A 48 21.11 -5.65 -9.95
N TYR A 49 21.56 -5.22 -11.12
CA TYR A 49 22.30 -3.98 -11.30
C TYR A 49 21.57 -3.04 -12.26
N GLN A 50 21.68 -1.74 -11.99
CA GLN A 50 21.25 -0.71 -12.92
C GLN A 50 22.46 -0.22 -13.72
N LEU A 51 22.38 -0.36 -15.05
CA LEU A 51 23.42 0.11 -15.95
C LEU A 51 23.34 1.63 -16.13
N ALA A 52 24.44 2.24 -16.58
CA ALA A 52 24.54 3.68 -16.81
C ALA A 52 23.57 4.20 -17.89
N ASP A 53 23.09 3.33 -18.78
CA ASP A 53 22.07 3.64 -19.78
C ASP A 53 20.62 3.49 -19.27
N GLY A 54 20.45 3.17 -17.98
CA GLY A 54 19.16 3.02 -17.32
C GLY A 54 18.52 1.64 -17.45
N ARG A 55 19.16 0.69 -18.14
CA ARG A 55 18.70 -0.71 -18.15
C ARG A 55 18.94 -1.36 -16.80
N VAL A 56 18.11 -2.34 -16.49
CA VAL A 56 18.23 -3.16 -15.29
C VAL A 56 18.57 -4.58 -15.73
N VAL A 57 19.71 -5.08 -15.27
CA VAL A 57 20.20 -6.40 -15.62
C VAL A 57 20.26 -7.26 -14.36
N GLU A 58 19.59 -8.41 -14.43
CA GLU A 58 19.73 -9.47 -13.46
C GLU A 58 20.93 -10.33 -13.86
N PHE A 59 21.88 -10.45 -12.95
CA PHE A 59 23.08 -11.25 -13.07
C PHE A 59 22.99 -12.43 -12.12
N ALA A 60 23.14 -13.64 -12.67
CA ALA A 60 23.29 -14.83 -11.86
C ALA A 60 24.55 -15.61 -12.25
N ALA A 61 25.30 -16.06 -11.25
CA ALA A 61 26.45 -16.93 -11.41
C ALA A 61 26.23 -18.20 -10.59
N GLN A 62 26.19 -19.35 -11.27
CA GLN A 62 25.97 -20.63 -10.64
C GLN A 62 27.14 -21.59 -10.95
N PRO A 63 27.89 -22.05 -9.95
CA PRO A 63 28.94 -23.04 -10.16
C PRO A 63 28.33 -24.40 -10.48
N LEU A 64 28.92 -25.10 -11.45
CA LEU A 64 28.54 -26.46 -11.84
C LEU A 64 29.42 -27.52 -11.15
N PRO A 65 28.95 -28.77 -11.05
CA PRO A 65 29.70 -29.87 -10.41
C PRO A 65 31.06 -30.20 -11.03
N ASP A 66 31.26 -29.85 -12.31
CA ASP A 66 32.50 -30.05 -13.06
C ASP A 66 33.50 -28.88 -12.88
N GLY A 67 33.17 -27.90 -12.05
CA GLY A 67 33.96 -26.69 -11.83
C GLY A 67 33.74 -25.60 -12.88
N ALA A 68 32.83 -25.80 -13.84
CA ALA A 68 32.41 -24.74 -14.74
C ALA A 68 31.50 -23.73 -14.03
N LEU A 69 31.28 -22.57 -14.65
CA LEU A 69 30.40 -21.52 -14.14
C LEU A 69 29.33 -21.18 -15.18
N LEU A 70 28.07 -21.31 -14.81
CA LEU A 70 26.94 -20.79 -15.59
C LEU A 70 26.75 -19.32 -15.24
N LEU A 71 26.93 -18.45 -16.22
CA LEU A 71 26.61 -17.04 -16.10
C LEU A 71 25.32 -16.75 -16.87
N ARG A 72 24.38 -16.07 -16.21
CA ARG A 72 23.15 -15.57 -16.83
C ARG A 72 23.09 -14.06 -16.67
N PHE A 73 22.77 -13.39 -17.77
CA PHE A 73 22.45 -11.99 -17.83
C PHE A 73 21.07 -11.86 -18.44
N LEU A 74 20.13 -11.27 -17.71
CA LEU A 74 18.79 -11.03 -18.21
C LEU A 74 18.48 -9.54 -18.09
N ASP A 75 18.13 -8.92 -19.22
CA ASP A 75 17.55 -7.59 -19.20
C ASP A 75 16.13 -7.68 -18.63
N VAL A 76 15.95 -7.14 -17.44
CA VAL A 76 14.68 -7.12 -16.71
C VAL A 76 14.12 -5.71 -16.61
N THR A 77 14.57 -4.78 -17.46
CA THR A 77 14.19 -3.36 -17.41
C THR A 77 12.68 -3.16 -17.40
N ASP A 78 11.96 -3.81 -18.32
CA ASP A 78 10.50 -3.68 -18.42
C ASP A 78 9.79 -4.24 -17.20
N LYS A 79 10.25 -5.41 -16.70
CA LYS A 79 9.72 -6.03 -15.48
C LYS A 79 9.98 -5.16 -14.26
N ALA A 80 11.18 -4.60 -14.13
CA ALA A 80 11.56 -3.73 -13.02
C ALA A 80 10.74 -2.44 -13.01
N LYS A 81 10.59 -1.79 -14.18
CA LYS A 81 9.75 -0.58 -14.34
C LYS A 81 8.29 -0.86 -13.99
N LEU A 82 7.73 -1.95 -14.51
CA LEU A 82 6.34 -2.33 -14.21
C LEU A 82 6.16 -2.62 -12.71
N THR A 83 7.08 -3.37 -12.12
CA THR A 83 7.02 -3.70 -10.68
C THR A 83 7.13 -2.45 -9.81
N SER A 84 8.02 -1.53 -10.17
CA SER A 84 8.16 -0.23 -9.48
C SER A 84 6.88 0.60 -9.60
N ALA A 85 6.32 0.72 -10.80
CA ALA A 85 5.08 1.47 -11.03
C ALA A 85 3.88 0.85 -10.30
N LEU A 86 3.80 -0.48 -10.22
CA LEU A 86 2.78 -1.18 -9.45
C LEU A 86 2.94 -0.93 -7.94
N ARG A 87 4.17 -0.98 -7.42
CA ARG A 87 4.46 -0.66 -6.01
C ARG A 87 4.09 0.78 -5.68
N GLU A 88 4.52 1.73 -6.49
CA GLU A 88 4.21 3.15 -6.29
C GLU A 88 2.69 3.39 -6.28
N ARG A 89 1.94 2.75 -7.18
CA ARG A 89 0.47 2.81 -7.17
C ARG A 89 -0.13 2.15 -5.94
N ALA A 90 0.38 1.00 -5.51
CA ALA A 90 -0.09 0.32 -4.31
C ALA A 90 0.14 1.20 -3.06
N ASP A 91 1.34 1.77 -2.92
CA ASP A 91 1.69 2.67 -1.82
C ASP A 91 0.81 3.93 -1.83
N ALA A 92 0.55 4.50 -3.00
CA ALA A 92 -0.35 5.64 -3.15
C ALA A 92 -1.80 5.28 -2.76
N LEU A 93 -2.28 4.10 -3.11
CA LEU A 93 -3.61 3.61 -2.71
C LEU A 93 -3.71 3.40 -1.20
N VAL A 94 -2.71 2.78 -0.58
CA VAL A 94 -2.65 2.59 0.88
C VAL A 94 -2.62 3.93 1.60
N ALA A 95 -1.82 4.90 1.11
CA ALA A 95 -1.78 6.24 1.68
C ALA A 95 -3.12 6.97 1.54
N ALA A 96 -3.77 6.88 0.37
CA ALA A 96 -5.07 7.48 0.14
C ALA A 96 -6.17 6.88 1.04
N ASP A 97 -6.17 5.56 1.21
CA ASP A 97 -7.13 4.86 2.06
C ASP A 97 -6.96 5.22 3.54
N ARG A 98 -5.71 5.32 4.01
CA ARG A 98 -5.39 5.82 5.35
C ARG A 98 -5.87 7.25 5.56
N LEU A 99 -5.59 8.15 4.62
CA LEU A 99 -6.02 9.55 4.70
C LEU A 99 -7.55 9.68 4.71
N LYS A 100 -8.24 8.89 3.88
CA LYS A 100 -9.70 8.82 3.86
C LYS A 100 -10.24 8.39 5.22
N SER A 101 -9.69 7.32 5.81
CA SER A 101 -10.14 6.80 7.10
C SER A 101 -9.91 7.80 8.24
N GLU A 102 -8.72 8.41 8.27
CA GLU A 102 -8.38 9.43 9.27
C GLU A 102 -9.26 10.67 9.15
N PHE A 103 -9.52 11.14 7.93
CA PHE A 103 -10.43 12.25 7.67
C PHE A 103 -11.83 11.97 8.19
N LEU A 104 -12.40 10.81 7.87
CA LEU A 104 -13.76 10.46 8.26
C LEU A 104 -13.90 10.29 9.78
N TYR A 105 -12.93 9.67 10.44
CA TYR A 105 -12.90 9.58 11.90
C TYR A 105 -12.88 10.96 12.56
N ASN A 106 -11.96 11.83 12.11
CA ASN A 106 -11.80 13.17 12.69
C ASN A 106 -13.05 14.04 12.50
N VAL A 107 -13.61 14.07 11.29
CA VAL A 107 -14.84 14.82 11.01
C VAL A 107 -16.00 14.29 11.85
N SER A 108 -16.15 12.97 11.96
CA SER A 108 -17.23 12.38 12.75
C SER A 108 -17.14 12.75 14.22
N TYR A 109 -15.94 12.72 14.80
CA TYR A 109 -15.74 13.16 16.19
C TYR A 109 -16.10 14.63 16.38
N GLN A 110 -15.63 15.50 15.47
CA GLN A 110 -15.90 16.94 15.52
C GLN A 110 -17.39 17.27 15.33
N LEU A 111 -18.15 16.45 14.60
CA LEU A 111 -19.59 16.62 14.43
C LEU A 111 -20.40 16.11 15.64
N ARG A 112 -19.95 15.03 16.31
CA ARG A 112 -20.64 14.47 17.48
C ARG A 112 -20.69 15.46 18.65
N THR A 113 -19.63 16.22 18.91
CA THR A 113 -19.59 17.19 20.02
C THR A 113 -20.67 18.28 19.94
N PRO A 114 -20.80 19.07 18.85
CA PRO A 114 -21.85 20.06 18.73
C PRO A 114 -23.24 19.42 18.68
N LEU A 115 -23.37 18.23 18.08
CA LEU A 115 -24.64 17.52 18.02
C LEU A 115 -25.13 17.09 19.41
N ASN A 116 -24.23 16.51 20.23
CA ASN A 116 -24.53 16.18 21.63
C ASN A 116 -24.94 17.41 22.44
N THR A 117 -24.35 18.56 22.13
CA THR A 117 -24.71 19.83 22.77
C THR A 117 -26.12 20.27 22.37
N ILE A 118 -26.47 20.18 21.08
CA ILE A 118 -27.82 20.46 20.58
C ILE A 118 -28.84 19.51 21.21
N THR A 119 -28.58 18.20 21.19
CA THR A 119 -29.44 17.19 21.81
C THR A 119 -29.64 17.48 23.30
N GLY A 120 -28.55 17.68 24.05
CA GLY A 120 -28.62 17.94 25.48
C GLY A 120 -29.42 19.21 25.83
N PHE A 121 -29.22 20.32 25.13
CA PHE A 121 -30.03 21.52 25.38
C PHE A 121 -31.50 21.33 24.98
N THR A 122 -31.76 20.57 23.92
CA THR A 122 -33.12 20.29 23.45
C THR A 122 -33.86 19.37 24.45
N GLU A 123 -33.18 18.38 25.01
CA GLU A 123 -33.68 17.55 26.11
C GLU A 123 -33.93 18.36 27.38
N LEU A 124 -33.01 19.27 27.73
CA LEU A 124 -33.20 20.17 28.87
C LEU A 124 -34.43 21.07 28.71
N LEU A 125 -34.72 21.56 27.50
CA LEU A 125 -35.93 22.32 27.21
C LEU A 125 -37.22 21.51 27.38
N LYS A 126 -37.13 20.18 27.23
CA LYS A 126 -38.25 19.25 27.38
C LYS A 126 -38.57 18.92 28.85
N LEU A 127 -37.64 19.21 29.77
CA LEU A 127 -37.85 18.99 31.19
C LEU A 127 -38.90 19.95 31.76
N PRO A 128 -39.88 19.45 32.55
CA PRO A 128 -40.88 20.30 33.19
C PRO A 128 -40.29 21.40 34.10
N SER A 129 -39.10 21.17 34.65
CA SER A 129 -38.38 22.12 35.51
C SER A 129 -37.86 23.36 34.77
N THR A 130 -37.69 23.28 33.45
CA THR A 130 -37.20 24.39 32.62
C THR A 130 -38.34 25.35 32.24
N GLY A 131 -39.59 24.87 32.33
CA GLY A 131 -40.81 25.62 32.03
C GLY A 131 -41.72 24.86 31.06
N ALA A 132 -43.02 25.19 31.09
CA ALA A 132 -43.98 24.55 30.19
C ALA A 132 -43.82 25.08 28.75
N LEU A 133 -43.59 24.18 27.81
CA LEU A 133 -43.60 24.49 26.37
C LEU A 133 -45.03 24.63 25.88
N ASN A 134 -45.28 25.58 24.97
CA ASN A 134 -46.53 25.60 24.23
C ASN A 134 -46.53 24.50 23.14
N PRO A 135 -47.68 24.12 22.57
CA PRO A 135 -47.77 22.99 21.62
C PRO A 135 -46.86 23.14 20.38
N LYS A 136 -46.62 24.37 19.93
CA LYS A 136 -45.76 24.65 18.77
C LYS A 136 -44.28 24.53 19.11
N GLN A 137 -43.88 24.99 20.30
CA GLN A 137 -42.52 24.84 20.82
C GLN A 137 -42.19 23.37 21.06
N ASP A 138 -43.12 22.60 21.64
CA ASP A 138 -42.94 21.16 21.86
C ASP A 138 -42.71 20.41 20.54
N SER A 139 -43.50 20.71 19.51
CA SER A 139 -43.29 20.16 18.16
C SER A 139 -41.92 20.54 17.56
N TYR A 140 -41.44 21.77 17.77
CA TYR A 140 -40.11 22.17 17.30
C TYR A 140 -38.98 21.45 18.02
N VAL A 141 -39.06 21.33 19.35
CA VAL A 141 -38.10 20.57 20.16
C VAL A 141 -38.05 19.12 19.72
N GLN A 142 -39.22 18.50 19.49
CA GLN A 142 -39.31 17.14 19.00
C GLN A 142 -38.66 16.98 17.61
N ASN A 143 -38.96 17.88 16.67
CA ASN A 143 -38.34 17.85 15.33
C ASN A 143 -36.82 18.03 15.38
N ILE A 144 -36.30 18.86 16.29
CA ILE A 144 -34.85 19.05 16.48
C ILE A 144 -34.20 17.75 16.97
N LEU A 145 -34.81 17.06 17.92
CA LEU A 145 -34.30 15.76 18.40
C LEU A 145 -34.29 14.71 17.29
N GLU A 146 -35.39 14.58 16.55
CA GLU A 146 -35.49 13.61 15.44
C GLU A 146 -34.45 13.89 14.33
N ALA A 147 -34.21 15.17 14.02
CA ALA A 147 -33.19 15.58 13.07
C ALA A 147 -31.77 15.28 13.58
N ALA A 148 -31.51 15.50 14.88
CA ALA A 148 -30.23 15.20 15.49
C ALA A 148 -29.94 13.68 15.47
N ASP A 149 -30.90 12.85 15.85
CA ASP A 149 -30.77 11.39 15.82
C ASP A 149 -30.57 10.84 14.40
N SER A 150 -31.30 11.41 13.44
CA SER A 150 -31.11 11.08 12.02
C SER A 150 -29.69 11.40 11.55
N LEU A 151 -29.12 12.53 11.99
CA LEU A 151 -27.77 12.93 11.62
C LEU A 151 -26.71 12.05 12.29
N VAL A 152 -26.87 11.65 13.56
CA VAL A 152 -26.01 10.64 14.21
C VAL A 152 -25.99 9.36 13.37
N SER A 153 -27.17 8.86 13.02
CA SER A 153 -27.32 7.61 12.27
C SER A 153 -26.63 7.68 10.90
N LEU A 154 -26.73 8.82 10.20
CA LEU A 154 -26.04 9.05 8.94
C LEU A 154 -24.51 9.05 9.09
N ILE A 155 -24.00 9.70 10.14
CA ILE A 155 -22.56 9.72 10.44
C ILE A 155 -22.06 8.30 10.73
N ASP A 156 -22.80 7.53 11.52
CA ASP A 156 -22.44 6.16 11.90
C ASP A 156 -22.46 5.21 10.71
N ASN A 157 -23.46 5.32 9.83
CA ASN A 157 -23.52 4.55 8.60
C ASN A 157 -22.35 4.88 7.65
N LEU A 158 -21.95 6.15 7.59
CA LEU A 158 -20.81 6.58 6.77
C LEU A 158 -19.50 6.00 7.33
N LEU A 159 -19.30 6.05 8.65
CA LEU A 159 -18.16 5.43 9.32
C LEU A 159 -18.11 3.91 9.10
N ALA A 160 -19.25 3.24 9.22
CA ALA A 160 -19.37 1.80 8.98
C ALA A 160 -18.94 1.46 7.54
N LEU A 161 -19.48 2.17 6.54
CA LEU A 161 -19.11 1.98 5.14
C LEU A 161 -17.62 2.25 4.88
N SER A 162 -17.04 3.23 5.55
CA SER A 162 -15.62 3.57 5.38
C SER A 162 -14.67 2.54 6.01
N SER A 163 -15.14 1.81 7.02
CA SER A 163 -14.37 0.79 7.73
C SER A 163 -14.48 -0.61 7.10
N ILE A 164 -15.35 -0.81 6.11
CA ILE A 164 -15.48 -2.10 5.42
C ILE A 164 -14.24 -2.35 4.57
N GLN A 165 -13.38 -3.27 5.03
CA GLN A 165 -12.32 -3.81 4.20
C GLN A 165 -12.89 -4.88 3.26
N PRO A 166 -12.48 -4.91 1.98
CA PRO A 166 -12.83 -6.00 1.07
C PRO A 166 -12.39 -7.35 1.66
N GLY A 167 -13.35 -8.18 2.05
CA GLY A 167 -13.12 -9.54 2.56
C GLY A 167 -13.37 -9.76 4.06
N GLU A 168 -13.59 -8.70 4.86
CA GLU A 168 -13.85 -8.80 6.32
C GLU A 168 -15.33 -8.76 6.72
N VAL A 169 -16.26 -9.03 5.79
CA VAL A 169 -17.69 -9.12 6.14
C VAL A 169 -17.92 -10.45 6.85
N GLU A 170 -17.77 -10.47 8.18
CA GLU A 170 -18.18 -11.59 9.02
C GLU A 170 -19.71 -11.64 9.11
N ILE A 171 -20.32 -12.53 8.31
CA ILE A 171 -21.75 -12.82 8.42
C ILE A 171 -21.95 -13.73 9.64
N ARG A 172 -22.38 -13.13 10.75
CA ARG A 172 -22.78 -13.89 11.95
C ARG A 172 -24.22 -14.35 11.79
N ARG A 173 -24.43 -15.67 11.67
CA ARG A 173 -25.77 -16.27 11.61
C ARG A 173 -26.25 -16.55 13.02
N GLU A 174 -27.28 -15.84 13.46
CA GLU A 174 -27.98 -16.11 14.71
C GLU A 174 -29.42 -16.53 14.39
N GLY A 175 -29.98 -17.43 15.20
CA GLY A 175 -31.36 -17.87 15.05
C GLY A 175 -32.30 -16.79 15.57
N SER A 176 -32.98 -16.10 14.67
CA SER A 176 -34.01 -15.10 14.98
C SER A 176 -35.35 -15.55 14.41
N ASP A 177 -36.43 -15.32 15.16
CA ASP A 177 -37.79 -15.49 14.63
C ASP A 177 -38.04 -14.35 13.61
N LEU A 178 -38.58 -14.71 12.44
CA LEU A 178 -38.91 -13.75 11.39
C LEU A 178 -40.00 -12.76 11.84
N GLN A 179 -40.82 -13.14 12.82
CA GLN A 179 -41.82 -12.25 13.41
C GLN A 179 -41.21 -11.17 14.32
N ASP A 180 -40.00 -11.39 14.84
CA ASP A 180 -39.29 -10.42 15.69
C ASP A 180 -38.45 -9.42 14.87
N LEU A 181 -38.37 -9.60 13.54
CA LEU A 181 -37.54 -8.83 12.61
C LEU A 181 -38.33 -7.90 11.66
N LEU A 182 -39.66 -7.98 11.68
CA LEU A 182 -40.60 -7.22 10.85
C LEU A 182 -41.37 -6.20 11.69
#